data_AF-A0A3B0VLY8-F1
#
_entry.id   AF-A0A3B0VLY8-F1
#
_cell.length_a   1.000
_cell.length_b   1.000
_cell.length_c   1.000
_cell.angle_alpha   90.00
_cell.angle_beta   90.00
_cell.angle_gamma   90.00
#
_symmetry.space_group_name_H-M   'P 1'
#
loop_
_entity.id
_entity.type
_entity.pdbx_description
1 polymer ?
#
loop_
_entity_poly.entity_id
_entity_poly.type
_entity_poly.pdbx_seq_one_letter_code
_entity_poly.pdbx_strand_id
1 'polypeptide(L)'
;MTVSSLTQLNALTGGLFLLSTFGIIAMRQILGCLKMFVLQSIFLAISALLLGYLHQSIHLFAVAAITLLVKPTLIPYLLQRTVGNEVTARREISQLINIPTSLLVAVGLTIVAYFVATPLLAAAGGAAAGVNLPIGIACLLLGAYTVTVRREALPQIIGILTMENGAFFAGISIAPDL
;
A
#
# COMPACT_ATOMS: atom_id res chain seq x y z
N MET A 1 10.58 -10.71 22.41
CA MET A 1 9.29 -10.01 22.23
C MET A 1 8.19 -11.05 22.30
N THR A 2 7.13 -10.85 23.10
CA THR A 2 6.00 -11.77 23.16
C THR A 2 5.22 -11.72 21.84
N VAL A 3 4.68 -12.85 21.37
CA VAL A 3 3.95 -12.98 20.10
C VAL A 3 2.82 -11.93 19.96
N SER A 4 2.18 -11.57 21.08
CA SER A 4 1.17 -10.52 21.18
C SER A 4 1.67 -9.11 20.84
N SER A 5 2.92 -8.77 21.15
CA SER A 5 3.47 -7.45 20.84
C SER A 5 3.80 -7.31 19.35
N LEU A 6 4.20 -8.41 18.69
CA LEU A 6 4.49 -8.42 17.26
C LEU A 6 3.22 -8.26 16.42
N THR A 7 2.11 -8.88 16.82
CA THR A 7 0.83 -8.73 16.11
C THR A 7 0.24 -7.33 16.24
N GLN A 8 0.38 -6.69 17.40
CA GLN A 8 0.00 -5.28 17.61
C GLN A 8 0.85 -4.33 16.77
N LEU A 9 2.17 -4.56 16.71
CA LEU A 9 3.08 -3.75 15.90
C LEU A 9 2.77 -3.90 14.41
N ASN A 10 2.47 -5.12 13.97
CA ASN A 10 2.04 -5.39 12.60
C ASN A 10 0.71 -4.67 12.27
N ALA A 11 -0.28 -4.73 13.17
CA ALA A 11 -1.55 -4.01 12.99
C ALA A 11 -1.33 -2.49 12.89
N LEU A 12 -0.42 -1.92 13.70
CA LEU A 12 -0.04 -0.52 13.61
C LEU A 12 0.57 -0.20 12.23
N THR A 13 1.50 -1.03 11.76
CA THR A 13 2.11 -0.84 10.42
C THR A 13 1.10 -0.97 9.29
N GLY A 14 0.13 -1.89 9.40
CA GLY A 14 -0.96 -2.00 8.44
C GLY A 14 -1.88 -0.78 8.44
N GLY A 15 -2.18 -0.23 9.61
CA GLY A 15 -2.94 1.02 9.73
C GLY A 15 -2.20 2.20 9.08
N LEU A 16 -0.89 2.32 9.30
CA LEU A 16 -0.05 3.35 8.68
C LEU A 16 0.08 3.16 7.15
N PHE A 17 0.14 1.91 6.69
CA PHE A 17 0.11 1.56 5.27
C PHE A 17 -1.20 2.01 4.62
N LEU A 18 -2.34 1.72 5.25
CA LEU A 18 -3.64 2.18 4.79
C LEU A 18 -3.73 3.71 4.79
N LEU A 19 -3.31 4.37 5.87
CA LEU A 19 -3.29 5.83 5.98
C LEU A 19 -2.45 6.49 4.87
N SER A 20 -1.29 5.90 4.55
CA SER A 20 -0.44 6.40 3.45
C SER A 20 -1.15 6.29 2.09
N THR A 21 -1.96 5.25 1.89
CA THR A 21 -2.80 5.07 0.67
C THR A 21 -3.83 6.18 0.55
N PHE A 22 -4.51 6.53 1.64
CA PHE A 22 -5.41 7.69 1.67
C PHE A 22 -4.65 8.99 1.39
N GLY A 23 -3.42 9.11 1.87
CA GLY A 23 -2.52 10.22 1.55
C GLY A 23 -2.24 10.35 0.05
N ILE A 24 -2.00 9.24 -0.66
CA ILE A 24 -1.80 9.23 -2.12
C ILE A 24 -3.04 9.77 -2.87
N ILE A 25 -4.24 9.45 -2.39
CA ILE A 25 -5.50 9.94 -2.98
C ILE A 25 -5.73 11.43 -2.66
N ALA A 26 -5.37 11.88 -1.45
CA ALA A 26 -5.58 13.26 -1.01
C ALA A 26 -4.60 14.26 -1.65
N MET A 27 -3.40 13.83 -2.00
CA MET A 27 -2.35 14.71 -2.50
C MET A 27 -2.68 15.24 -3.92
N ARG A 28 -2.52 16.55 -4.11
CA ARG A 28 -2.63 17.24 -5.41
C ARG A 28 -1.32 17.35 -6.17
N GLN A 29 -0.20 17.12 -5.49
CA GLN A 29 1.14 17.24 -6.05
C GLN A 29 1.70 15.86 -6.35
N ILE A 30 2.32 15.71 -7.52
CA ILE A 30 2.99 14.46 -7.94
C ILE A 30 4.08 14.09 -6.93
N LEU A 31 4.86 15.07 -6.48
CA LEU A 31 5.91 14.86 -5.48
C LEU A 31 5.34 14.38 -4.13
N GLY A 32 4.17 14.89 -3.74
CA GLY A 32 3.46 14.47 -2.53
C GLY A 32 2.95 13.03 -2.63
N CYS A 33 2.33 12.65 -3.76
CA CYS A 33 1.93 11.27 -4.03
C CYS A 33 3.13 10.32 -3.98
N LEU A 34 4.25 10.71 -4.60
CA LEU A 34 5.47 9.92 -4.60
C LEU A 34 6.04 9.72 -3.19
N LYS A 35 6.11 10.78 -2.38
CA LYS A 35 6.57 10.68 -0.98
C LYS A 35 5.68 9.75 -0.16
N MET A 36 4.36 9.85 -0.32
CA MET A 36 3.42 8.96 0.35
C MET A 36 3.57 7.52 -0.13
N PHE A 37 3.83 7.28 -1.41
CA PHE A 37 4.10 5.95 -1.96
C PHE A 37 5.41 5.34 -1.45
N VAL A 38 6.48 6.14 -1.31
CA VAL A 38 7.73 5.69 -0.70
C VAL A 38 7.49 5.29 0.75
N LEU A 39 6.77 6.12 1.50
CA LEU A 39 6.40 5.84 2.89
C LEU A 39 5.54 4.57 3.00
N GLN A 40 4.58 4.40 2.08
CA GLN A 40 3.77 3.19 1.95
C GLN A 40 4.62 1.94 1.75
N SER A 41 5.61 1.99 0.85
CA SER A 41 6.49 0.86 0.56
C SER A 41 7.40 0.50 1.73
N ILE A 42 7.83 1.50 2.52
CA ILE A 42 8.59 1.28 3.77
C ILE A 42 7.72 0.53 4.79
N PHE A 43 6.46 0.93 4.99
CA PHE A 43 5.56 0.24 5.91
C PHE A 43 5.27 -1.20 5.51
N LEU A 44 5.11 -1.47 4.20
CA LEU A 44 5.00 -2.83 3.68
C LEU A 44 6.25 -3.67 3.99
N ALA A 45 7.45 -3.13 3.78
CA ALA A 45 8.69 -3.83 4.09
C ALA A 45 8.85 -4.11 5.59
N ILE A 46 8.48 -3.18 6.46
CA ILE A 46 8.49 -3.38 7.93
C ILE A 46 7.50 -4.48 8.32
N SER A 47 6.28 -4.47 7.78
CA SER A 47 5.28 -5.51 8.05
C SER A 47 5.75 -6.88 7.56
N ALA A 48 6.35 -6.95 6.37
CA ALA A 48 6.95 -8.18 5.83
C ALA A 48 8.11 -8.69 6.71
N LEU A 49 8.98 -7.81 7.23
CA LEU A 49 10.05 -8.19 8.16
C LEU A 49 9.51 -8.70 9.50
N LEU A 50 8.48 -8.05 10.04
CA LEU A 50 7.85 -8.48 11.29
C LEU A 50 7.23 -9.88 11.15
N LEU A 51 6.54 -10.14 10.03
CA LEU A 51 5.96 -11.46 9.74
C LEU A 51 7.03 -12.50 9.42
N GLY A 52 8.09 -12.14 8.69
CA GLY A 52 9.24 -13.02 8.45
C GLY A 52 9.97 -13.43 9.73
N TYR A 53 10.08 -12.53 10.72
CA TYR A 53 10.63 -12.86 12.03
C TYR A 53 9.73 -13.80 12.83
N LEU A 54 8.41 -13.67 12.67
CA LEU A 54 7.39 -14.46 13.38
C LEU A 54 7.27 -15.88 12.81
N HIS A 55 7.38 -16.02 11.49
CA HIS A 55 7.25 -17.30 10.79
C HIS A 55 8.59 -18.00 10.47
N GLN A 56 9.75 -17.36 10.69
CA GLN A 56 11.10 -17.91 10.37
C GLN A 56 11.30 -18.26 8.88
N SER A 57 10.49 -17.71 7.97
CA SER A 57 10.55 -18.03 6.54
C SER A 57 11.49 -17.09 5.77
N ILE A 58 12.50 -17.66 5.12
CA ILE A 58 13.52 -16.95 4.31
C ILE A 58 12.88 -16.22 3.10
N HIS A 59 11.75 -16.70 2.60
CA HIS A 59 11.06 -16.13 1.44
C HIS A 59 10.42 -14.76 1.73
N LEU A 60 9.91 -14.53 2.95
CA LEU A 60 9.38 -13.22 3.37
C LEU A 60 10.49 -12.16 3.45
N PHE A 61 11.71 -12.57 3.81
CA PHE A 61 12.89 -11.70 3.73
C PHE A 61 13.25 -11.34 2.28
N ALA A 62 13.13 -12.28 1.34
CA ALA A 62 13.36 -12.03 -0.08
C ALA A 62 12.30 -11.08 -0.68
N VAL A 63 11.02 -11.26 -0.34
CA VAL A 63 9.93 -10.34 -0.75
C VAL A 63 10.14 -8.96 -0.15
N ALA A 64 10.50 -8.85 1.13
CA ALA A 64 10.84 -7.58 1.76
C ALA A 64 12.02 -6.88 1.06
N ALA A 65 13.10 -7.63 0.76
CA ALA A 65 14.27 -7.10 0.08
C ALA A 65 13.96 -6.64 -1.35
N ILE A 66 13.23 -7.44 -2.14
CA ILE A 66 12.84 -7.08 -3.52
C ILE A 66 11.91 -5.86 -3.52
N THR A 67 10.91 -5.84 -2.64
CA THR A 67 9.98 -4.72 -2.52
C THR A 67 10.71 -3.43 -2.15
N LEU A 68 11.71 -3.53 -1.25
CA LEU A 68 12.52 -2.40 -0.81
C LEU A 68 13.55 -1.95 -1.87
N LEU A 69 14.08 -2.87 -2.68
CA LEU A 69 15.13 -2.58 -3.67
C LEU A 69 14.58 -2.07 -5.00
N VAL A 70 13.38 -2.48 -5.42
CA VAL A 70 12.90 -2.24 -6.79
C VAL A 70 12.05 -0.96 -6.88
N LYS A 71 11.15 -0.69 -5.92
CA LYS A 71 10.15 0.39 -6.03
C LYS A 71 10.55 1.73 -5.39
N PRO A 72 11.09 1.76 -4.15
CA PRO A 72 11.42 3.01 -3.44
C PRO A 72 12.60 3.77 -4.03
N THR A 73 13.41 3.15 -4.88
CA THR A 73 14.62 3.72 -5.49
C THR A 73 14.37 4.09 -6.94
N LEU A 74 13.81 3.18 -7.74
CA LEU A 74 13.69 3.35 -9.18
C LEU A 74 12.72 4.47 -9.55
N ILE A 75 11.57 4.56 -8.87
CA ILE A 75 10.52 5.54 -9.19
C ILE A 75 10.95 6.98 -8.84
N PRO A 76 11.44 7.29 -7.62
CA PRO A 76 11.94 8.63 -7.35
C PRO A 76 13.16 8.98 -8.18
N TYR A 77 14.03 8.01 -8.48
CA TYR A 77 15.18 8.23 -9.35
C TYR A 77 14.76 8.61 -10.78
N LEU A 78 13.82 7.90 -11.39
CA LEU A 78 13.29 8.21 -12.72
C LEU A 78 12.54 9.55 -12.74
N LEU A 79 11.75 9.85 -11.70
CA LEU A 79 11.05 11.13 -11.60
C LEU A 79 12.02 12.32 -11.44
N GLN A 80 13.04 12.21 -10.58
CA GLN A 80 14.06 13.25 -10.41
C GLN A 80 14.90 13.45 -11.68
N ARG A 81 15.21 12.35 -12.39
CA ARG A 81 16.07 12.39 -13.57
C ARG A 81 15.36 12.94 -14.82
N THR A 82 14.07 12.68 -15.00
CA THR A 82 13.35 13.05 -16.23
C THR A 82 12.73 14.45 -16.21
N VAL A 83 12.33 14.98 -15.04
CA VAL A 83 11.50 16.20 -15.00
C VAL A 83 12.18 17.40 -14.33
N GLY A 84 13.26 17.19 -13.57
CA GLY A 84 13.90 18.25 -12.79
C GLY A 84 13.06 18.68 -11.57
N ASN A 85 13.74 19.08 -10.49
CA ASN A 85 13.12 19.37 -9.20
C ASN A 85 12.12 20.55 -9.24
N GLU A 86 12.29 21.51 -10.15
CA GLU A 86 11.53 22.76 -10.15
C GLU A 86 10.19 22.69 -10.87
N VAL A 87 10.07 21.81 -11.88
CA VAL A 87 8.84 21.69 -12.71
C VAL A 87 7.84 20.71 -12.07
N THR A 88 8.33 19.68 -11.38
CA THR A 88 7.48 18.67 -10.70
C THR A 88 6.77 19.23 -9.46
N ALA A 89 7.35 20.23 -8.79
CA ALA A 89 6.82 20.82 -7.56
C ALA A 89 5.54 21.67 -7.77
N ARG A 90 5.32 22.21 -8.97
CA ARG A 90 4.17 23.07 -9.31
C ARG A 90 3.07 22.40 -10.13
N ARG A 91 3.28 21.16 -10.60
CA ARG A 91 2.29 20.48 -11.44
C ARG A 91 1.19 19.90 -10.57
N GLU A 92 0.09 20.65 -10.45
CA GLU A 92 -1.14 20.14 -9.85
C GLU A 92 -1.68 18.99 -10.71
N ILE A 93 -2.01 17.88 -10.06
CA ILE A 93 -2.61 16.73 -10.71
C ILE A 93 -4.06 17.08 -11.06
N SER A 94 -4.43 16.94 -12.32
CA SER A 94 -5.84 16.97 -12.71
C SER A 94 -6.53 15.71 -12.19
N GLN A 95 -7.41 15.89 -11.20
CA GLN A 95 -8.25 14.83 -10.66
C GLN A 95 -9.65 14.99 -11.26
N LEU A 96 -10.23 13.89 -11.74
CA LEU A 96 -11.57 13.91 -12.34
C LEU A 96 -12.66 14.32 -11.33
N ILE A 97 -12.41 14.02 -10.06
CA ILE A 97 -13.35 14.15 -8.94
C ILE A 97 -12.69 15.00 -7.85
N ASN A 98 -13.48 15.80 -7.14
CA ASN A 98 -13.01 16.57 -6.00
C ASN A 98 -12.39 15.67 -4.90
N ILE A 99 -11.43 16.21 -4.15
CA ILE A 99 -10.70 15.48 -3.11
C ILE A 99 -11.65 14.93 -2.01
N PRO A 100 -12.60 15.72 -1.46
CA PRO A 100 -13.48 15.22 -0.40
C PRO A 100 -14.35 14.05 -0.89
N THR A 101 -14.89 14.15 -2.11
CA THR A 101 -15.68 13.07 -2.72
C THR A 101 -14.83 11.83 -2.95
N SER A 102 -13.57 12.00 -3.37
CA SER A 102 -12.64 10.89 -3.55
C SER A 102 -12.29 10.19 -2.23
N LEU A 103 -12.14 10.96 -1.15
CA LEU A 103 -11.93 10.40 0.19
C LEU A 103 -13.16 9.65 0.69
N LEU A 104 -14.37 10.14 0.42
CA LEU A 104 -15.61 9.42 0.76
C LEU A 104 -15.71 8.08 0.01
N VAL A 105 -15.37 8.07 -1.28
CA VAL A 105 -15.31 6.84 -2.08
C VAL A 105 -14.25 5.89 -1.53
N ALA A 106 -13.08 6.41 -1.14
CA ALA A 106 -12.02 5.62 -0.54
C ALA A 106 -12.44 4.96 0.78
N VAL A 107 -13.17 5.68 1.64
CA VAL A 107 -13.77 5.11 2.86
C VAL A 107 -14.76 4.00 2.51
N GLY A 108 -15.65 4.24 1.54
CA GLY A 108 -16.60 3.24 1.07
C GLY A 108 -15.93 1.96 0.54
N LEU A 109 -14.89 2.11 -0.29
CA LEU A 109 -14.09 0.99 -0.81
C LEU A 109 -13.39 0.22 0.33
N THR A 110 -12.90 0.93 1.34
CA THR A 110 -12.29 0.30 2.52
C THR A 110 -13.31 -0.54 3.28
N ILE A 111 -14.53 -0.02 3.51
CA ILE A 111 -15.60 -0.77 4.15
C ILE A 111 -15.95 -2.04 3.35
N VAL A 112 -16.07 -1.92 2.03
CA VAL A 112 -16.32 -3.06 1.12
C VAL A 112 -15.20 -4.10 1.22
N ALA A 113 -13.94 -3.67 1.24
CA ALA A 113 -12.81 -4.58 1.38
C ALA A 113 -12.87 -5.40 2.67
N TYR A 114 -13.23 -4.78 3.80
CA TYR A 114 -13.41 -5.50 5.07
C TYR A 114 -14.57 -6.49 5.00
N PHE A 115 -15.67 -6.12 4.34
CA PHE A 115 -16.82 -7.01 4.12
C PHE A 115 -16.49 -8.23 3.27
N VAL A 116 -15.59 -8.09 2.29
CA VAL A 116 -15.13 -9.19 1.43
C VAL A 116 -14.08 -10.06 2.13
N ALA A 117 -13.22 -9.44 2.94
CA ALA A 117 -12.15 -10.15 3.64
C ALA A 117 -12.64 -10.99 4.82
N THR A 118 -13.71 -10.59 5.51
CA THR A 118 -14.27 -11.34 6.65
C THR A 118 -14.66 -12.79 6.34
N PRO A 119 -15.44 -13.11 5.27
CA PRO A 119 -15.73 -14.50 4.94
C PRO A 119 -14.48 -15.25 4.46
N LEU A 120 -13.54 -14.57 3.82
CA LEU A 120 -12.30 -15.18 3.32
C LEU A 120 -11.39 -15.62 4.48
N LEU A 121 -11.30 -14.82 5.54
CA LEU A 121 -10.60 -15.17 6.78
C LEU A 121 -11.24 -16.35 7.51
N ALA A 122 -12.58 -16.39 7.54
CA ALA A 122 -13.32 -17.49 8.15
C ALA A 122 -13.07 -18.82 7.41
N ALA A 123 -12.99 -18.79 6.08
CA ALA A 123 -12.67 -19.95 5.25
C ALA A 123 -11.21 -20.42 5.41
N ALA A 124 -10.28 -19.51 5.69
CA ALA A 124 -8.84 -19.81 5.84
C ALA A 124 -8.43 -20.27 7.26
N GLY A 125 -9.39 -20.59 8.15
CA GLY A 125 -9.09 -21.16 9.47
C GLY A 125 -8.56 -20.17 10.52
N GLY A 126 -8.71 -18.86 10.31
CA GLY A 126 -8.48 -17.81 11.32
C GLY A 126 -7.04 -17.63 11.83
N ALA A 127 -6.08 -18.42 11.35
CA ALA A 127 -4.75 -18.55 11.97
C ALA A 127 -3.66 -17.60 11.43
N ALA A 128 -3.85 -16.92 10.30
CA ALA A 128 -2.79 -16.15 9.66
C ALA A 128 -3.14 -14.65 9.51
N ALA A 129 -2.51 -13.82 10.34
CA ALA A 129 -2.39 -12.36 10.22
C ALA A 129 -3.67 -11.58 9.81
N GLY A 130 -4.82 -11.87 10.45
CA GLY A 130 -6.15 -11.42 9.99
C GLY A 130 -6.40 -9.93 9.75
N VAL A 131 -5.51 -9.03 10.16
CA VAL A 131 -5.60 -7.59 9.86
C VAL A 131 -5.00 -7.26 8.48
N ASN A 132 -4.07 -8.07 7.97
CA ASN A 132 -3.34 -7.76 6.75
C ASN A 132 -4.14 -8.02 5.48
N LEU A 133 -4.95 -9.08 5.47
CA LEU A 133 -5.82 -9.41 4.34
C LEU A 133 -6.82 -8.28 3.99
N PRO A 134 -7.68 -7.80 4.93
CA PRO A 134 -8.62 -6.72 4.64
C PRO A 134 -7.91 -5.42 4.23
N ILE A 135 -6.79 -5.09 4.88
CA ILE A 135 -6.01 -3.88 4.55
C ILE A 135 -5.39 -3.97 3.16
N GLY A 136 -4.84 -5.13 2.79
CA GLY A 136 -4.25 -5.35 1.47
C GLY A 136 -5.30 -5.27 0.37
N ILE A 137 -6.48 -5.89 0.56
CA ILE A 137 -7.61 -5.78 -0.37
C ILE A 137 -8.09 -4.33 -0.48
N ALA A 138 -8.18 -3.60 0.64
CA ALA A 138 -8.54 -2.18 0.62
C ALA A 138 -7.53 -1.38 -0.22
N CYS A 139 -6.23 -1.57 0.00
CA CYS A 139 -5.20 -0.87 -0.76
C CYS A 139 -5.18 -1.25 -2.24
N LEU A 140 -5.51 -2.50 -2.58
CA LEU A 140 -5.69 -2.95 -3.95
C LEU A 140 -6.82 -2.16 -4.63
N LEU A 141 -8.00 -2.11 -4.00
CA LEU A 141 -9.16 -1.36 -4.51
C LEU A 141 -8.88 0.15 -4.61
N LEU A 142 -8.20 0.72 -3.61
CA LEU A 142 -7.81 2.14 -3.59
C LEU A 142 -6.79 2.47 -4.68
N GLY A 143 -5.86 1.56 -4.97
CA GLY A 143 -4.93 1.67 -6.09
C GLY A 143 -5.67 1.69 -7.43
N ALA A 144 -6.60 0.76 -7.64
CA ALA A 144 -7.45 0.72 -8.83
C ALA A 144 -8.32 1.98 -9.00
N TYR A 145 -8.87 2.50 -7.89
CA TYR A 145 -9.59 3.79 -7.87
C TYR A 145 -8.68 4.96 -8.28
N THR A 146 -7.44 4.96 -7.82
CA THR A 146 -6.47 6.01 -8.17
C THR A 146 -6.17 5.99 -9.67
N VAL A 147 -6.03 4.81 -10.28
CA VAL A 147 -5.81 4.68 -11.74
C VAL A 147 -6.99 5.20 -12.54
N THR A 148 -8.23 4.97 -12.09
CA THR A 148 -9.45 5.39 -12.81
C THR A 148 -9.72 6.89 -12.73
N VAL A 149 -9.37 7.55 -11.62
CA VAL A 149 -9.70 8.98 -11.40
C VAL A 149 -8.58 9.93 -11.84
N ARG A 150 -7.35 9.45 -11.97
CA ARG A 150 -6.20 10.26 -12.40
C ARG A 150 -6.03 10.19 -13.91
N ARG A 151 -5.83 11.34 -14.58
CA ARG A 151 -5.63 11.42 -16.04
C ARG A 151 -4.17 11.43 -16.48
N GLU A 152 -3.25 11.65 -15.55
CA GLU A 152 -1.82 11.77 -15.81
C GLU A 152 -1.14 10.41 -15.63
N ALA A 153 -0.20 10.09 -16.53
CA ALA A 153 0.49 8.79 -16.54
C ALA A 153 1.24 8.49 -15.23
N LEU A 154 1.85 9.51 -14.61
CA LEU A 154 2.64 9.33 -13.37
C LEU A 154 1.77 8.91 -12.17
N PRO A 155 0.72 9.65 -11.78
CA PRO A 155 -0.23 9.19 -10.76
C PRO A 155 -0.91 7.86 -11.07
N GLN A 156 -1.16 7.53 -12.34
CA GLN A 156 -1.68 6.21 -12.72
C GLN A 156 -0.68 5.10 -12.42
N ILE A 157 0.60 5.27 -12.79
CA ILE A 157 1.66 4.32 -12.45
C ILE A 157 1.77 4.15 -10.93
N ILE A 158 1.74 5.25 -10.15
CA ILE A 158 1.73 5.18 -8.68
C ILE A 158 0.51 4.39 -8.19
N GLY A 159 -0.68 4.60 -8.76
CA GLY A 159 -1.88 3.84 -8.44
C GLY A 159 -1.74 2.34 -8.71
N ILE A 160 -1.16 1.95 -9.84
CA ILE A 160 -0.88 0.54 -10.18
C ILE A 160 0.10 -0.07 -9.18
N LEU A 161 1.16 0.65 -8.82
CA LEU A 161 2.16 0.16 -7.86
C LEU A 161 1.59 0.06 -6.45
N THR A 162 0.74 1.00 -6.05
CA THR A 162 -0.04 0.92 -4.81
C THR A 162 -0.95 -0.30 -4.81
N MET A 163 -1.61 -0.59 -5.94
CA MET A 163 -2.44 -1.78 -6.09
C MET A 163 -1.63 -3.06 -5.90
N GLU A 164 -0.45 -3.13 -6.53
CA GLU A 164 0.49 -4.24 -6.40
C GLU A 164 1.00 -4.40 -4.96
N ASN A 165 1.34 -3.29 -4.29
CA ASN A 165 1.74 -3.30 -2.87
C ASN A 165 0.61 -3.79 -1.96
N GLY A 166 -0.64 -3.42 -2.24
CA GLY A 166 -1.81 -3.95 -1.54
C GLY A 166 -1.98 -5.45 -1.72
N ALA A 167 -1.79 -5.96 -2.94
CA ALA A 167 -1.82 -7.40 -3.24
C ALA A 167 -0.72 -8.16 -2.48
N PHE A 168 0.51 -7.65 -2.43
CA PHE A 168 1.59 -8.24 -1.63
C PHE A 168 1.26 -8.23 -0.12
N PHE A 169 0.75 -7.12 0.40
CA PHE A 169 0.37 -7.01 1.81
C PHE A 169 -0.71 -8.04 2.20
N ALA A 170 -1.70 -8.25 1.32
CA ALA A 170 -2.71 -9.29 1.48
C ALA A 170 -2.11 -10.70 1.38
N GLY A 171 -1.24 -10.93 0.40
CA GLY A 171 -0.63 -12.24 0.14
C GLY A 171 0.22 -12.77 1.30
N ILE A 172 0.96 -11.90 1.97
CA ILE A 172 1.75 -12.24 3.17
C ILE A 172 0.85 -12.83 4.28
N SER A 173 -0.45 -12.47 4.31
CA SER A 173 -1.41 -13.00 5.28
C SER A 173 -1.92 -14.39 4.94
N ILE A 174 -1.93 -14.78 3.66
CA ILE A 174 -2.51 -16.05 3.18
C ILE A 174 -1.46 -17.16 3.14
N ALA A 175 -0.22 -16.81 2.76
CA ALA A 175 0.84 -17.78 2.57
C ALA A 175 2.11 -17.33 3.32
N PRO A 176 2.17 -17.50 4.66
CA PRO A 176 3.39 -17.24 5.42
C PRO A 176 4.56 -18.20 5.09
N ASP A 177 4.28 -19.31 4.40
CA ASP A 177 5.22 -20.40 4.09
C ASP A 177 5.57 -20.58 2.59
N LEU A 178 5.21 -19.63 1.72
CA LEU A 178 5.61 -19.70 0.29
C LEU A 178 6.99 -19.12 0.04
#